data_AF-A0A382JUC9-F1
#
_entry.id   AF-A0A382JUC9-F1
#
_cell.length_a   1.000
_cell.length_b   1.000
_cell.length_c   1.000
_cell.angle_alpha   90.00
_cell.angle_beta   90.00
_cell.angle_gamma   90.00
#
_symmetry.space_group_name_H-M   'P 1'
#
loop_
_entity.id
_entity.type
_entity.pdbx_description
1 polymer ?
#
loop_
_entity_poly.entity_id
_entity_poly.type
_entity_poly.pdbx_seq_one_letter_code
_entity_poly.pdbx_strand_id
1 'polypeptide(L)' 'MDNPDKNQTQNRRAIIDVGSNSVKLLVADVKGGGVTPLVHEGEQTRLG' A
#
# COMPACT_ATOMS: atom_id res chain seq x y z
N MET A 1 7.79 -17.83 19.38
CA MET A 1 7.75 -18.16 17.94
C MET A 1 6.82 -17.16 17.29
N ASP A 2 7.37 -16.21 16.54
CA ASP A 2 6.58 -15.17 15.91
C ASP A 2 5.79 -15.78 14.76
N ASN A 3 4.46 -15.71 14.86
CA ASN A 3 3.58 -16.17 13.79
C ASN A 3 3.72 -15.19 12.62
N PRO A 4 4.29 -15.60 11.47
CA PRO A 4 4.45 -14.72 10.31
C PRO A 4 3.10 -14.22 9.77
N ASP A 5 2.02 -14.93 10.09
CA ASP A 5 0.65 -14.58 9.67
C ASP A 5 0.03 -13.46 10.52
N LYS A 6 0.64 -13.04 11.64
CA LYS A 6 0.07 -12.02 12.54
C LYS A 6 -0.11 -10.66 11.85
N ASN A 7 0.69 -10.37 10.82
CA ASN A 7 0.61 -9.14 10.03
C ASN A 7 -0.11 -9.33 8.69
N GLN A 8 -0.50 -10.56 8.34
CA GLN A 8 -1.14 -10.86 7.08
C GLN A 8 -2.65 -10.68 7.21
N THR A 9 -3.08 -9.42 7.32
CA THR A 9 -4.50 -9.06 7.25
C THR A 9 -5.06 -9.43 5.88
N GLN A 10 -6.15 -10.20 5.84
CA GLN A 10 -7.11 -10.38 4.72
C GLN A 10 -6.56 -10.00 3.31
N ASN A 11 -5.47 -10.62 2.87
CA ASN A 11 -4.79 -10.33 1.59
C ASN A 11 -4.70 -8.83 1.22
N ARG A 12 -4.44 -7.99 2.23
CA ARG A 12 -4.25 -6.54 2.09
C ARG A 12 -2.85 -6.26 1.57
N ARG A 13 -2.78 -5.42 0.55
CA ARG A 13 -1.53 -5.04 -0.11
C ARG A 13 -1.39 -3.54 -0.08
N ALA A 14 -0.15 -3.08 0.12
CA ALA A 14 0.20 -1.68 0.03
C ALA A 14 1.26 -1.51 -1.07
N ILE A 15 1.16 -0.43 -1.83
CA ILE A 15 2.22 0.05 -2.70
C ILE A 15 2.61 1.46 -2.28
N ILE A 16 3.91 1.74 -2.32
CA ILE A 16 4.45 3.08 -2.17
C ILE A 16 5.15 3.41 -3.48
N ASP A 17 4.69 4.46 -4.13
CA ASP A 17 5.30 5.00 -5.34
C ASP A 17 6.09 6.25 -4.96
N VAL A 18 7.42 6.21 -5.18
CA VAL A 18 8.35 7.29 -4.83
C VAL A 18 8.85 7.92 -6.11
N GLY A 19 8.35 9.12 -6.41
CA GLY A 19 8.82 9.95 -7.51
C GLY A 19 9.61 11.16 -7.03
N SER A 20 10.29 11.83 -7.95
CA SER A 20 11.07 13.05 -7.65
C SER A 20 10.23 14.20 -7.11
N ASN A 21 8.92 14.27 -7.38
CA ASN A 21 8.07 15.35 -6.88
C ASN A 21 7.19 14.93 -5.71
N SER A 22 6.85 13.64 -5.60
CA SER A 22 5.85 13.16 -4.67
C SER A 22 6.08 11.72 -4.25
N VAL A 23 5.58 11.39 -3.06
CA VAL A 23 5.42 10.01 -2.60
C VAL A 23 3.93 9.71 -2.50
N LYS A 24 3.50 8.56 -3.00
CA LYS A 24 2.09 8.13 -2.97
C LYS A 24 1.97 6.79 -2.29
N LEU A 25 0.91 6.63 -1.48
CA LEU A 25 0.52 5.39 -0.82
C LEU A 25 -0.83 4.94 -1.36
N LEU A 26 -0.91 3.68 -1.77
CA LEU A 26 -2.18 2.99 -2.01
C LEU A 26 -2.21 1.71 -1.17
N VAL A 27 -3.27 1.54 -0.39
CA VAL A 27 -3.58 0.29 0.32
C VAL A 27 -4.87 -0.26 -0.23
N ALA A 28 -4.91 -1.55 -0.53
CA ALA A 28 -6.07 -2.23 -1.10
C ALA A 28 -6.23 -3.65 -0.55
N ASP A 29 -7.47 -4.11 -0.45
CA ASP A 29 -7.77 -5.53 -0.30
C ASP A 29 -7.73 -6.20 -1.68
N VAL A 30 -6.99 -7.31 -1.80
CA VAL A 30 -6.85 -8.07 -3.06
C VAL A 30 -7.52 -9.43 -2.90
N LYS A 31 -8.61 -9.69 -3.60
CA LYS A 31 -9.35 -10.96 -3.47
C LYS A 31 -9.98 -11.37 -4.79
N GLY A 32 -9.81 -12.63 -5.15
CA GLY A 32 -10.45 -13.21 -6.36
C GLY A 32 -10.10 -12.48 -7.65
N GLY A 33 -8.88 -11.94 -7.76
CA GLY A 33 -8.43 -11.13 -8.91
C GLY A 33 -8.94 -9.68 -8.90
N GLY A 34 -9.81 -9.30 -7.96
CA GLY A 34 -10.24 -7.92 -7.75
C GLY A 34 -9.34 -7.17 -6.77
N VAL A 35 -9.25 -5.85 -6.95
CA VAL A 35 -8.53 -4.93 -6.09
C VAL A 35 -9.50 -3.86 -5.60
N THR A 36 -9.76 -3.81 -4.30
CA THR A 36 -10.62 -2.81 -3.67
C THR A 36 -9.75 -1.80 -2.91
N PRO A 37 -9.62 -0.55 -3.37
CA PRO A 37 -8.82 0.46 -2.70
C PRO A 37 -9.44 0.83 -1.35
N LEU A 38 -8.59 1.04 -0.36
CA LEU A 38 -8.97 1.40 1.01
C LEU A 38 -8.39 2.74 1.43
N VAL A 39 -7.13 2.98 1.07
CA VAL A 39 -6.41 4.22 1.37
C VAL A 39 -5.72 4.65 0.10
N HIS A 40 -5.86 5.93 -0.24
CA HIS A 40 -5.11 6.57 -1.31
C HIS A 40 -4.64 7.93 -0.81
N GLU A 41 -3.34 8.05 -0.58
CA GLU A 41 -2.71 9.24 -0.03
C GLU A 41 -1.51 9.64 -0.90
N GLY A 42 -1.17 10.92 -0.87
CA GLY A 42 -0.03 11.43 -1.58
C GLY A 42 0.50 12.69 -0.91
N GLU A 43 1.81 12.76 -0.78
CA GLU A 43 2.53 13.91 -0.25
C GLU A 43 3.49 14.44 -1.27
N GLN A 44 3.53 15.77 -1.41
CA GLN A 44 4.52 16.43 -2.24
C GLN A 44 5.83 16.52 -1.46
N THR A 45 6.91 16.03 -2.06
CA THR A 45 8.21 15.87 -1.37
C THR A 45 9.38 16.56 -2.08
N ARG A 46 9.33 16.74 -3.42
CA ARG A 46 10.43 17.34 -4.22
C ARG A 46 11.81 16.74 -3.92
N LEU A 47 11.90 15.41 -3.97
CA LEU A 47 13.13 14.63 -3.76
C LEU A 47 14.14 14.70 -4.91
N GLY A 48 13.71 15.18 -6.09
CA GLY A 48 14.57 15.40 -7.25
C GLY A 48 15.63 16.45 -7.04
#